data_AF-A0A2K8T603-F1
#
_entry.id   AF-A0A2K8T603-F1
#
_cell.length_a   1.000
_cell.length_b   1.000
_cell.length_c   1.000
_cell.angle_alpha   90.00
_cell.angle_beta   90.00
_cell.angle_gamma   90.00
#
_symmetry.space_group_name_H-M   'P 1'
#
loop_
_entity.id
_entity.type
_entity.pdbx_description
1 polymer ?
#
loop_
_entity_poly.entity_id
_entity_poly.type
_entity_poly.pdbx_seq_one_letter_code
_entity_poly.pdbx_strand_id
1 'polypeptide(L)'
;MNPQENSELLAALMRQEELLKQLVAAINKPKLGLHSDAGSSKIYCNRHNGSLWYTLNNSEASAITQTALTGYLKELKFEKCERRGKEVYKLLITIQADRTYILESGHDTHFAKSVLAAIATLTPEQLYSPITLQPTPGTTDESVLFCRVWVGSELVMASYNEQTEWREVSKQALAVIKAANEMAF
;
A
#
# COMPACT_ATOMS: atom_id res chain seq x y z
N MET A 1 -26.79 -31.53 16.39
CA MET A 1 -27.32 -31.26 15.05
C MET A 1 -27.63 -32.57 14.36
N ASN A 2 -28.79 -32.68 13.74
CA ASN A 2 -29.14 -33.84 12.94
C ASN A 2 -28.48 -33.75 11.53
N PRO A 3 -28.43 -34.84 10.76
CA PRO A 3 -27.80 -34.85 9.43
C PRO A 3 -28.39 -33.84 8.43
N GLN A 4 -29.67 -33.50 8.58
CA GLN A 4 -30.37 -32.54 7.73
C GLN A 4 -29.96 -31.09 8.06
N GLU A 5 -29.86 -30.74 9.35
CA GLU A 5 -29.34 -29.44 9.80
C GLU A 5 -27.89 -29.23 9.33
N ASN A 6 -27.06 -30.28 9.34
CA ASN A 6 -25.70 -30.22 8.81
C ASN A 6 -25.68 -30.00 7.29
N SER A 7 -26.58 -30.65 6.55
CA SER A 7 -26.70 -30.48 5.09
C SER A 7 -27.16 -29.07 4.73
N GLU A 8 -28.11 -28.51 5.47
CA GLU A 8 -28.62 -27.15 5.27
C GLU A 8 -27.54 -26.11 5.60
N LEU A 9 -26.77 -26.31 6.67
CA LEU A 9 -25.64 -25.45 7.02
C LEU A 9 -24.55 -25.48 5.94
N LEU A 10 -24.20 -26.66 5.43
CA LEU A 10 -23.22 -26.79 4.34
C LEU A 10 -23.68 -26.06 3.07
N ALA A 11 -24.95 -26.21 2.70
CA ALA A 11 -25.52 -25.53 1.54
C ALA A 11 -25.52 -24.00 1.72
N ALA A 12 -25.81 -23.51 2.93
CA ALA A 12 -25.74 -22.09 3.25
C ALA A 12 -24.31 -21.53 3.16
N LEU A 13 -23.32 -22.27 3.67
CA LEU A 13 -21.90 -21.89 3.59
C LEU A 13 -21.40 -21.84 2.15
N MET A 14 -21.73 -22.84 1.33
CA MET A 14 -21.37 -22.84 -0.10
C MET A 14 -22.00 -21.65 -0.84
N ARG A 15 -23.26 -21.32 -0.52
CA ARG A 15 -23.93 -20.15 -1.11
C ARG A 15 -23.28 -18.85 -0.68
N GLN A 16 -22.84 -18.74 0.58
CA GLN A 16 -22.12 -17.57 1.07
C GLN A 16 -20.76 -17.42 0.38
N GLU A 17 -20.00 -18.52 0.21
CA GLU A 17 -18.74 -18.53 -0.52
C GLU A 17 -18.92 -18.05 -1.97
N GLU A 18 -19.95 -18.54 -2.65
CA GLU A 18 -20.28 -18.13 -4.02
C GLU A 18 -20.64 -16.63 -4.10
N LEU A 19 -21.45 -16.13 -3.15
CA LEU A 19 -21.78 -14.70 -3.07
C LEU A 19 -20.53 -13.84 -2.83
N LEU A 20 -19.60 -14.29 -1.98
CA LEU A 20 -18.33 -13.60 -1.73
C LEU A 20 -17.48 -13.55 -3.01
N LYS A 21 -17.38 -14.65 -3.77
CA LYS A 21 -16.68 -14.68 -5.06
C LYS A 21 -17.29 -13.68 -6.05
N GLN A 22 -18.62 -13.61 -6.13
CA GLN A 22 -19.31 -12.67 -7.00
C GLN A 22 -19.09 -11.21 -6.60
N LEU A 23 -19.07 -10.90 -5.30
CA LEU A 23 -18.77 -9.55 -4.80
C LEU A 23 -17.33 -9.13 -5.11
N VAL A 24 -16.35 -10.02 -4.88
CA VAL A 24 -14.95 -9.77 -5.24
C VAL A 24 -14.82 -9.52 -6.74
N ALA A 25 -15.47 -10.34 -7.57
CA ALA A 25 -15.48 -10.16 -9.01
C ALA A 25 -16.11 -8.82 -9.41
N ALA A 26 -17.20 -8.40 -8.76
CA ALA A 26 -17.88 -7.13 -9.04
C ALA A 26 -17.04 -5.90 -8.66
N ILE A 27 -16.37 -5.93 -7.51
CA ILE A 27 -15.49 -4.84 -7.04
C ILE A 27 -14.28 -4.67 -7.97
N ASN A 28 -13.76 -5.78 -8.51
CA ASN A 28 -12.62 -5.77 -9.42
C ASN A 28 -13.00 -5.49 -10.89
N LYS A 29 -14.27 -5.19 -11.19
CA LYS A 29 -14.65 -4.85 -12.57
C LYS A 29 -14.00 -3.52 -12.96
N PRO A 30 -13.40 -3.43 -14.16
CA PRO A 30 -12.91 -2.16 -14.67
C PRO A 30 -14.07 -1.18 -14.83
N LYS A 31 -13.81 0.12 -14.60
CA LYS A 31 -14.76 1.18 -14.99
C LYS A 31 -15.02 1.05 -16.50
N LEU A 32 -16.29 1.00 -16.88
CA LEU A 32 -16.71 0.92 -18.29
C LEU A 32 -17.12 2.31 -18.79
N GLY A 33 -16.94 2.59 -20.08
CA GLY A 33 -17.28 3.87 -20.70
C GLY A 33 -16.14 4.89 -20.69
N LEU A 34 -16.44 6.16 -20.98
CA LEU A 34 -15.44 7.23 -21.01
C LEU A 34 -15.10 7.68 -19.59
N HIS A 35 -13.84 7.52 -19.19
CA HIS A 35 -13.30 8.04 -17.94
C HIS A 35 -11.83 8.44 -18.13
N SER A 36 -11.34 9.34 -17.29
CA SER A 36 -9.94 9.81 -17.32
C SER A 36 -8.96 8.88 -16.60
N ASP A 37 -9.46 7.92 -15.82
CA ASP A 37 -8.65 7.07 -14.94
C ASP A 37 -8.25 5.72 -15.55
N ALA A 38 -7.61 5.72 -16.72
CA ALA A 38 -7.10 4.48 -17.30
C ALA A 38 -5.84 4.00 -16.56
N GLY A 39 -5.81 2.72 -16.17
CA GLY A 39 -4.62 2.06 -15.60
C GLY A 39 -4.24 2.50 -14.18
N SER A 40 -3.03 2.15 -13.76
CA SER A 40 -2.48 2.57 -12.47
C SER A 40 -2.03 4.03 -12.50
N SER A 41 -2.19 4.73 -11.38
CA SER A 41 -1.66 6.08 -11.18
C SER A 41 -0.35 6.02 -10.40
N LYS A 42 0.72 6.53 -10.99
CA LYS A 42 2.04 6.57 -10.34
C LYS A 42 2.19 7.85 -9.54
N ILE A 43 2.47 7.71 -8.25
CA ILE A 43 2.68 8.81 -7.30
C ILE A 43 4.14 8.81 -6.87
N TYR A 44 4.81 9.94 -7.03
CA TYR A 44 6.19 10.12 -6.60
C TYR A 44 6.20 10.70 -5.18
N CYS A 45 6.78 9.92 -4.26
CA CYS A 45 6.84 10.24 -2.83
C CYS A 45 8.22 10.81 -2.50
N ASN A 46 8.43 12.03 -2.97
CA ASN A 46 9.57 12.87 -2.67
C ASN A 46 9.10 14.31 -2.77
N ARG A 47 9.67 15.20 -1.94
CA ARG A 47 9.26 16.60 -1.99
C ARG A 47 9.62 17.23 -3.34
N HIS A 48 8.68 17.97 -3.91
CA HIS A 48 8.87 18.75 -5.13
C HIS A 48 8.00 20.00 -5.09
N ASN A 49 8.60 21.19 -5.24
CA ASN A 49 7.90 22.48 -5.23
C ASN A 49 6.90 22.64 -4.07
N GLY A 50 7.32 22.32 -2.85
CA GLY A 50 6.48 22.41 -1.64
C GLY A 50 5.44 21.30 -1.47
N SER A 51 5.25 20.44 -2.48
CA SER A 51 4.34 19.29 -2.40
C SER A 51 5.05 18.07 -1.82
N LEU A 52 4.34 17.30 -0.99
CA LEU A 52 4.87 16.09 -0.35
C LEU A 52 4.90 14.89 -1.31
N TRP A 53 4.03 14.92 -2.31
CA TRP A 53 3.92 13.94 -3.38
C TRP A 53 3.28 14.55 -4.61
N TYR A 54 3.51 13.93 -5.76
CA TYR A 54 3.07 14.45 -7.05
C TYR A 54 2.90 13.33 -8.07
N THR A 55 2.16 13.59 -9.14
CA THR A 55 2.16 12.74 -10.35
C THR A 55 3.01 13.39 -11.44
N LEU A 56 3.46 12.60 -12.41
CA LEU A 56 4.10 13.12 -13.63
C LEU A 56 3.15 12.94 -14.81
N ASN A 57 2.79 14.04 -15.46
CA ASN A 57 2.07 14.05 -16.73
C ASN A 57 3.02 14.60 -17.80
N ASN A 58 3.39 13.80 -18.80
CA ASN A 58 4.34 14.22 -19.85
C ASN A 58 5.65 14.82 -19.31
N SER A 59 6.18 14.26 -18.22
CA SER A 59 7.37 14.74 -17.50
C SER A 59 7.18 16.05 -16.70
N GLU A 60 5.99 16.61 -16.67
CA GLU A 60 5.64 17.74 -15.82
C GLU A 60 5.05 17.25 -14.48
N ALA A 61 5.56 17.80 -13.39
CA ALA A 61 5.11 17.44 -12.05
C ALA A 61 3.82 18.18 -11.68
N SER A 62 2.76 17.43 -11.40
CA SER A 62 1.50 17.93 -10.87
C SER A 62 1.40 17.58 -9.38
N ALA A 63 1.35 18.61 -8.53
CA ALA A 63 1.16 18.47 -7.11
C ALA A 63 -0.12 17.70 -6.77
N ILE A 64 -0.05 16.77 -5.82
CA ILE A 64 -1.23 16.16 -5.21
C ILE A 64 -1.55 16.95 -3.94
N THR A 65 -2.75 17.54 -3.88
CA THR A 65 -3.18 18.39 -2.76
C THR A 65 -3.76 17.58 -1.60
N GLN A 66 -4.20 16.35 -1.86
CA GLN A 66 -4.68 15.44 -0.83
C GLN A 66 -3.54 15.09 0.12
N THR A 67 -3.85 14.98 1.41
CA THR A 67 -2.86 14.78 2.48
C THR A 67 -2.64 13.31 2.82
N ALA A 68 -3.53 12.42 2.36
CA ALA A 68 -3.48 11.00 2.66
C ALA A 68 -4.11 10.18 1.52
N LEU A 69 -3.67 8.92 1.41
CA LEU A 69 -4.18 7.94 0.46
C LEU A 69 -4.57 6.69 1.25
N THR A 70 -5.86 6.35 1.20
CA THR A 70 -6.40 5.18 1.87
C THR A 70 -6.77 4.12 0.84
N GLY A 71 -6.39 2.88 1.09
CA GLY A 71 -6.78 1.75 0.26
C GLY A 71 -6.21 0.44 0.80
N TYR A 72 -6.35 -0.64 0.04
CA TYR A 72 -5.83 -1.94 0.41
C TYR A 72 -4.39 -2.09 -0.08
N LEU A 73 -3.46 -2.36 0.83
CA LEU A 73 -2.07 -2.64 0.49
C LEU A 73 -1.98 -3.99 -0.24
N LYS A 74 -1.54 -3.96 -1.50
CA LYS A 74 -1.44 -5.18 -2.34
C LYS A 74 -0.02 -5.69 -2.47
N GLU A 75 0.96 -4.79 -2.56
CA GLU A 75 2.33 -5.17 -2.83
C GLU A 75 3.32 -4.14 -2.28
N LEU A 76 4.47 -4.64 -1.81
CA LEU A 76 5.71 -3.88 -1.68
C LEU A 76 6.74 -4.54 -2.59
N LYS A 77 7.39 -3.74 -3.44
CA LYS A 77 8.40 -4.23 -4.39
C LYS A 77 9.61 -3.33 -4.40
N PHE A 78 10.79 -3.92 -4.27
CA PHE A 78 12.05 -3.22 -4.55
C PHE A 78 12.38 -3.37 -6.03
N GLU A 79 12.43 -2.26 -6.75
CA GLU A 79 12.75 -2.22 -8.16
C GLU A 79 14.15 -1.63 -8.37
N LYS A 80 14.96 -2.34 -9.16
CA LYS A 80 16.27 -1.87 -9.57
C LYS A 80 16.09 -0.93 -10.76
N CYS A 81 16.67 0.27 -10.66
CA CYS A 81 16.64 1.28 -11.72
C CYS A 81 18.05 1.85 -11.92
N GLU A 82 18.27 2.50 -13.06
CA GLU A 82 19.48 3.26 -13.31
C GLU A 82 19.19 4.76 -13.22
N ARG A 83 20.01 5.50 -12.46
CA ARG A 83 19.94 6.96 -12.38
C ARG A 83 21.34 7.53 -12.47
N ARG A 84 21.58 8.35 -13.50
CA ARG A 84 22.88 9.01 -13.74
C ARG A 84 24.05 8.01 -13.81
N GLY A 85 23.85 6.88 -14.50
CA GLY A 85 24.89 5.84 -14.65
C GLY A 85 25.18 5.03 -13.37
N LYS A 86 24.36 5.20 -12.31
CA LYS A 86 24.48 4.44 -11.07
C LYS A 86 23.22 3.60 -10.86
N GLU A 87 23.44 2.38 -10.38
CA GLU A 87 22.36 1.51 -9.94
C GLU A 87 21.74 2.07 -8.66
N VAL A 88 20.42 2.19 -8.66
CA VAL A 88 19.63 2.65 -7.51
C VAL A 88 18.43 1.74 -7.32
N TYR A 89 18.00 1.60 -6.07
CA TYR A 89 16.78 0.84 -5.74
C TYR A 89 15.65 1.79 -5.35
N LYS A 90 14.47 1.50 -5.89
CA LYS A 90 13.21 2.17 -5.59
C LYS A 90 12.31 1.24 -4.79
N LEU A 91 11.58 1.78 -3.83
CA LEU A 91 10.47 1.10 -3.21
C LEU A 91 9.19 1.49 -3.94
N LEU A 92 8.48 0.50 -4.47
CA LEU A 92 7.14 0.61 -5.04
C LEU A 92 6.13 0.05 -4.04
N ILE A 93 5.09 0.84 -3.75
CA ILE A 93 4.00 0.48 -2.85
C ILE A 93 2.72 0.48 -3.68
N THR A 94 2.09 -0.68 -3.85
CA THR A 94 0.85 -0.81 -4.63
C THR A 94 -0.35 -0.77 -3.70
N ILE A 95 -1.18 0.26 -3.83
CA ILE A 95 -2.42 0.45 -3.09
C ILE A 95 -3.61 0.29 -4.05
N GLN A 96 -4.54 -0.60 -3.73
CA GLN A 96 -5.81 -0.72 -4.42
C GLN A 96 -6.88 0.14 -3.72
N ALA A 97 -7.36 1.17 -4.39
CA ALA A 97 -8.45 2.04 -3.93
C ALA A 97 -9.53 2.15 -5.04
N ASP A 98 -10.08 3.35 -5.27
CA ASP A 98 -10.96 3.65 -6.41
C ASP A 98 -10.28 3.41 -7.77
N ARG A 99 -8.95 3.40 -7.78
CA ARG A 99 -8.06 2.84 -8.80
C ARG A 99 -6.80 2.28 -8.16
N THR A 100 -5.95 1.63 -8.95
CA THR A 100 -4.63 1.19 -8.48
C THR A 100 -3.68 2.39 -8.43
N TYR A 101 -3.05 2.61 -7.29
CA TYR A 101 -1.99 3.59 -7.09
C TYR A 101 -0.66 2.89 -6.86
N ILE A 102 0.41 3.37 -7.51
CA ILE A 102 1.78 2.91 -7.31
C ILE A 102 2.59 4.07 -6.77
N LEU A 103 2.88 4.04 -5.47
CA LEU A 103 3.72 5.04 -4.83
C LEU A 103 5.18 4.63 -5.00
N GLU A 104 5.99 5.48 -5.62
CA GLU A 104 7.42 5.29 -5.77
C GLU A 104 8.19 6.21 -4.82
N SER A 105 9.15 5.64 -4.10
CA SER A 105 10.17 6.40 -3.35
C SER A 105 11.55 5.77 -3.52
N GLY A 106 12.61 6.49 -3.15
CA GLY A 106 13.92 5.86 -2.96
C GLY A 106 13.88 4.90 -1.77
N HIS A 107 14.45 3.71 -1.90
CA HIS A 107 14.36 2.67 -0.85
C HIS A 107 14.94 3.10 0.51
N ASP A 108 15.94 3.99 0.52
CA ASP A 108 16.64 4.44 1.74
C ASP A 108 16.09 5.77 2.31
N THR A 109 15.00 6.28 1.73
CA THR A 109 14.37 7.54 2.20
C THR A 109 13.62 7.34 3.53
N HIS A 110 13.45 8.42 4.29
CA HIS A 110 12.62 8.40 5.51
C HIS A 110 11.18 7.97 5.24
N PHE A 111 10.62 8.32 4.08
CA PHE A 111 9.31 7.89 3.65
C PHE A 111 9.25 6.35 3.54
N ALA A 112 10.19 5.75 2.81
CA ALA A 112 10.28 4.30 2.64
C ALA A 112 10.50 3.59 3.98
N LYS A 113 11.42 4.11 4.79
CA LYS A 113 11.74 3.61 6.14
C LYS A 113 10.54 3.62 7.07
N SER A 114 9.78 4.72 7.09
CA SER A 114 8.54 4.82 7.89
C SER A 114 7.49 3.81 7.46
N VAL A 115 7.28 3.62 6.15
CA VAL A 115 6.32 2.63 5.67
C VAL A 115 6.77 1.21 6.01
N LEU A 116 8.03 0.86 5.70
CA LEU A 116 8.56 -0.48 5.96
C LEU A 116 8.53 -0.82 7.45
N ALA A 117 8.94 0.11 8.32
CA ALA A 117 8.89 -0.09 9.77
C ALA A 117 7.45 -0.32 10.25
N ALA A 118 6.48 0.47 9.78
CA ALA A 118 5.09 0.28 10.14
C ALA A 118 4.55 -1.08 9.68
N ILE A 119 4.70 -1.42 8.39
CA ILE A 119 4.18 -2.68 7.84
C ILE A 119 4.83 -3.90 8.49
N ALA A 120 6.12 -3.82 8.85
CA ALA A 120 6.81 -4.91 9.55
C ALA A 120 6.23 -5.23 10.94
N THR A 121 5.54 -4.28 11.58
CA THR A 121 4.90 -4.47 12.90
C THR A 121 3.47 -5.02 12.82
N LEU A 122 2.89 -5.05 11.62
CA LEU A 122 1.51 -5.50 11.44
C LEU A 122 1.41 -7.02 11.40
N THR A 123 0.25 -7.55 11.79
CA THR A 123 -0.13 -8.92 11.48
C THR A 123 -0.70 -9.00 10.06
N PRO A 124 -0.64 -10.16 9.40
CA PRO A 124 -1.24 -10.34 8.07
C PRO A 124 -2.72 -9.96 8.00
N GLU A 125 -3.50 -10.28 9.04
CA GLU A 125 -4.94 -10.03 9.10
C GLU A 125 -5.25 -8.52 9.17
N GLN A 126 -4.36 -7.72 9.75
CA GLN A 126 -4.52 -6.27 9.78
C GLN A 126 -4.46 -5.64 8.38
N LEU A 127 -3.82 -6.30 7.40
CA LEU A 127 -3.79 -5.84 6.01
C LEU A 127 -5.11 -6.05 5.25
N TYR A 128 -6.07 -6.76 5.84
CA TYR A 128 -7.44 -6.82 5.33
C TYR A 128 -8.25 -5.56 5.64
N SER A 129 -7.77 -4.74 6.57
CA SER A 129 -8.31 -3.41 6.79
C SER A 129 -7.64 -2.40 5.84
N PRO A 130 -8.35 -1.34 5.43
CA PRO A 130 -7.73 -0.27 4.65
C PRO A 130 -6.55 0.37 5.38
N ILE A 131 -5.43 0.52 4.67
CA ILE A 131 -4.23 1.22 5.11
C ILE A 131 -4.29 2.65 4.60
N THR A 132 -4.05 3.61 5.48
CA THR A 132 -3.89 5.02 5.10
C THR A 132 -2.41 5.39 5.16
N LEU A 133 -1.88 5.86 4.02
CA LEU A 133 -0.55 6.45 3.92
C LEU A 133 -0.69 7.97 3.94
N GLN A 134 -0.10 8.61 4.93
CA GLN A 134 -0.13 10.07 5.11
C GLN A 134 1.31 10.60 5.11
N PRO A 135 1.81 11.12 3.98
CA PRO A 135 3.10 11.78 3.93
C PRO A 135 3.13 12.97 4.88
N THR A 136 4.24 13.15 5.59
CA THR A 136 4.42 14.24 6.55
C THR A 136 5.79 14.86 6.39
N PRO A 137 5.91 16.19 6.41
CA PRO A 137 7.20 16.85 6.36
C PRO A 137 7.97 16.63 7.67
N GLY A 138 9.31 16.62 7.60
CA GLY A 138 10.15 16.69 8.79
C GLY A 138 9.92 17.98 9.58
N THR A 139 9.98 17.89 10.91
CA THR A 139 9.77 19.05 11.80
C THR A 139 10.98 19.98 11.86
N THR A 140 12.19 19.42 11.75
CA THR A 140 13.46 20.18 11.82
C THR A 140 14.02 20.50 10.45
N ASP A 141 13.98 19.52 9.53
CA ASP A 141 14.37 19.69 8.14
C ASP A 141 13.17 19.37 7.26
N GLU A 142 12.58 20.41 6.69
CA GLU A 142 11.45 20.26 5.79
C GLU A 142 11.82 19.47 4.53
N SER A 143 13.08 19.40 4.11
CA SER A 143 13.47 18.60 2.93
C SER A 143 13.22 17.09 3.14
N VAL A 144 13.13 16.64 4.39
CA VAL A 144 12.83 15.26 4.76
C VAL A 144 11.33 14.98 4.67
N LEU A 145 11.00 13.82 4.09
CA LEU A 145 9.63 13.33 3.99
C LEU A 145 9.50 12.03 4.80
N PHE A 146 8.59 12.02 5.75
CA PHE A 146 8.15 10.84 6.51
C PHE A 146 6.80 10.36 6.00
N CYS A 147 6.36 9.20 6.46
CA CYS A 147 5.00 8.70 6.23
C CYS A 147 4.40 8.22 7.55
N ARG A 148 3.18 8.64 7.87
CA ARG A 148 2.37 8.01 8.91
C ARG A 148 1.52 6.93 8.25
N VAL A 149 1.51 5.75 8.86
CA VAL A 149 0.72 4.62 8.39
C VAL A 149 -0.39 4.37 9.40
N TRP A 150 -1.62 4.29 8.92
CA TRP A 150 -2.79 4.01 9.76
C TRP A 150 -3.47 2.73 9.29
N VAL A 151 -3.99 1.94 10.23
CA VAL A 151 -4.87 0.79 9.97
C VAL A 151 -6.26 1.18 10.42
N GLY A 152 -7.21 1.33 9.49
CA GLY A 152 -8.50 1.92 9.80
C GLY A 152 -8.35 3.34 10.37
N SER A 153 -8.64 3.51 11.66
CA SER A 153 -8.55 4.79 12.38
C SER A 153 -7.34 4.90 13.33
N GLU A 154 -6.51 3.86 13.42
CA GLU A 154 -5.43 3.78 14.39
C GLU A 154 -4.07 4.02 13.74
N LEU A 155 -3.25 4.87 14.38
CA LEU A 155 -1.89 5.14 13.94
C LEU A 155 -0.99 3.96 14.32
N VAL A 156 -0.26 3.42 13.33
CA VAL A 156 0.76 2.40 13.57
C VAL A 156 1.99 3.07 14.15
N MET A 157 2.21 2.85 15.44
CA MET A 157 3.34 3.42 16.18
C MET A 157 4.61 2.60 15.94
N ALA A 158 5.26 2.82 14.80
CA ALA A 158 6.55 2.23 14.48
C ALA A 158 7.67 3.25 14.63
N SER A 159 8.54 3.02 15.61
CA SER A 159 9.78 3.77 15.81
C SER A 159 10.97 3.01 15.22
N TYR A 160 11.92 3.73 14.64
CA TYR A 160 13.21 3.20 14.22
C TYR A 160 14.33 4.17 14.64
N ASN A 161 15.55 3.66 14.68
CA ASN A 161 16.75 4.40 15.06
C ASN A 161 17.94 4.03 14.14
N GLU A 162 19.12 4.56 14.43
CA GLU A 162 20.32 4.30 13.63
C GLU A 162 20.80 2.84 13.66
N GLN A 163 20.39 2.07 14.68
CA GLN A 163 20.73 0.65 14.85
C GLN A 163 19.69 -0.27 14.19
N THR A 164 18.72 0.29 13.48
CA THR A 164 17.67 -0.49 12.84
C THR A 164 18.22 -1.25 11.63
N GLU A 165 18.15 -2.58 11.70
CA GLU A 165 18.57 -3.49 10.64
C GLU A 165 17.56 -3.48 9.49
N TRP A 166 17.67 -2.50 8.59
CA TRP A 166 16.72 -2.26 7.50
C TRP A 166 16.48 -3.45 6.58
N ARG A 167 17.48 -4.34 6.42
CA ARG A 167 17.32 -5.56 5.64
C ARG A 167 16.32 -6.52 6.28
N GLU A 168 16.36 -6.67 7.60
CA GLU A 168 15.44 -7.55 8.32
C GLU A 168 14.05 -6.92 8.44
N VAL A 169 13.97 -5.61 8.68
CA VAL A 169 12.69 -4.87 8.64
C VAL A 169 12.02 -5.01 7.27
N SER A 170 12.79 -4.86 6.19
CA SER A 170 12.26 -5.00 4.83
C SER A 170 11.77 -6.41 4.54
N LYS A 171 12.54 -7.44 4.95
CA LYS A 171 12.11 -8.84 4.83
C LYS A 171 10.83 -9.11 5.60
N GLN A 172 10.73 -8.61 6.82
CA GLN A 172 9.54 -8.78 7.66
C GLN A 172 8.32 -8.11 7.03
N ALA A 173 8.44 -6.86 6.56
CA ALA A 173 7.34 -6.17 5.88
C ALA A 173 6.84 -6.93 4.64
N LEU A 174 7.77 -7.47 3.83
CA LEU A 174 7.43 -8.31 2.67
C LEU A 174 6.76 -9.63 3.08
N ALA A 175 7.21 -10.25 4.16
CA ALA A 175 6.64 -11.49 4.68
C ALA A 175 5.21 -11.31 5.16
N VAL A 176 4.91 -10.21 5.86
CA VAL A 176 3.55 -9.86 6.32
C VAL A 176 2.58 -9.75 5.13
N ILE A 177 2.97 -9.04 4.08
CA ILE A 177 2.14 -8.89 2.87
C ILE A 177 1.97 -10.23 2.14
N LYS A 178 3.04 -11.00 2.02
CA LYS A 178 2.99 -12.31 1.37
C LYS A 178 2.02 -13.23 2.11
N ALA A 179 2.11 -13.31 3.44
CA ALA A 179 1.22 -14.11 4.26
C ALA A 179 -0.24 -13.65 4.12
N ALA A 180 -0.50 -12.34 4.12
CA ALA A 180 -1.85 -11.80 3.93
C ALA A 180 -2.46 -12.20 2.57
N ASN A 181 -1.63 -12.20 1.50
CA ASN A 181 -2.07 -12.62 0.18
C ASN A 181 -2.29 -14.14 0.07
N GLU A 182 -1.53 -14.95 0.81
CA GLU A 182 -1.68 -16.42 0.84
C GLU A 182 -2.91 -16.86 1.66
N MET A 183 -3.25 -16.13 2.72
CA MET A 183 -4.42 -16.39 3.56
C MET A 183 -5.76 -15.99 2.92
N ALA A 184 -5.73 -15.18 1.86
CA ALA A 184 -6.93 -14.72 1.16
C ALA A 184 -7.54 -15.79 0.22
N PHE A 185 -7.02 -17.03 0.23
CA PHE A 185 -7.43 -18.15 -0.60
C PHE A 185 -7.62 -19.44 0.18
#